data_AF-A0A4Y8L020-F1
#
_entry.id   AF-A0A4Y8L020-F1
#
_cell.length_a   1.000
_cell.length_b   1.000
_cell.length_c   1.000
_cell.angle_alpha   90.00
_cell.angle_beta   90.00
_cell.angle_gamma   90.00
#
_symmetry.space_group_name_H-M   'P 1'
#
loop_
_entity.id
_entity.type
_entity.pdbx_description
1 polymer ?
#
loop_
_entity_poly.entity_id
_entity_poly.type
_entity_poly.pdbx_seq_one_letter_code
_entity_poly.pdbx_strand_id
1 'polypeptide(L)'
;MIQLTEKVFAVEVPSDATDILLIHDNTRLAYFHPNYKRIDLDCRAESLIGITPLSEEQWKEVVGSHTSSETMYCDRTPYVIPVSPKDRWNDLQRHKGLDVNKKYAIVKIE
;
A
#
# COMPACT_ATOMS: atom_id res chain seq x y z
N MET A 1 9.06 -0.70 8.08
CA MET A 1 8.37 -0.89 6.79
C MET A 1 7.59 -2.20 6.84
N ILE A 2 6.47 -2.30 6.13
CA ILE A 2 5.61 -3.50 6.08
C ILE A 2 5.52 -3.96 4.64
N GLN A 3 5.88 -5.20 4.34
CA GLN A 3 5.78 -5.75 2.99
C GLN A 3 4.32 -6.12 2.68
N LEU A 4 3.74 -5.44 1.69
CA LEU A 4 2.36 -5.66 1.23
C LEU A 4 2.32 -6.79 0.20
N THR A 5 3.10 -6.66 -0.87
CA THR A 5 3.26 -7.69 -1.91
C THR A 5 4.75 -7.93 -2.13
N GLU A 6 5.11 -8.82 -3.06
CA GLU A 6 6.52 -9.04 -3.43
C GLU A 6 7.24 -7.73 -3.78
N LYS A 7 6.54 -6.81 -4.45
CA LYS A 7 7.10 -5.56 -4.99
C LYS A 7 6.59 -4.28 -4.35
N VAL A 8 5.75 -4.36 -3.30
CA VAL A 8 5.14 -3.18 -2.70
C VAL A 8 5.29 -3.19 -1.19
N PHE A 9 5.72 -2.06 -0.64
CA PHE A 9 5.90 -1.83 0.79
C PHE A 9 5.06 -0.65 1.27
N ALA A 10 4.63 -0.73 2.52
CA ALA A 10 4.08 0.38 3.28
C ALA A 10 5.13 0.92 4.26
N VAL A 11 5.37 2.22 4.21
CA VAL A 11 6.26 2.95 5.11
C VAL A 11 5.39 3.84 5.99
N GLU A 12 5.38 3.61 7.30
CA GLU A 12 4.65 4.44 8.23
C GLU A 12 5.24 5.86 8.24
N VAL A 13 4.37 6.86 8.12
CA VAL A 13 4.71 8.27 8.23
C VAL A 13 3.79 8.92 9.27
N PRO A 14 4.21 10.01 9.93
CA PRO A 14 3.32 10.76 10.81
C PRO A 14 2.05 11.22 10.09
N SER A 15 0.92 11.29 10.82
CA SER A 15 -0.39 11.58 10.22
C SER A 15 -0.48 12.97 9.56
N ASP A 16 0.20 13.96 10.11
CA ASP A 16 0.32 15.34 9.61
C ASP A 16 1.50 15.54 8.65
N ALA A 17 2.18 14.48 8.23
CA ALA A 17 3.24 14.58 7.24
C ALA A 17 2.72 15.09 5.88
N THR A 18 3.39 16.10 5.32
CA THR A 18 3.13 16.66 3.99
C THR A 18 4.33 16.48 3.07
N ASP A 19 4.16 16.78 1.78
CA ASP A 19 5.26 16.81 0.80
C ASP A 19 6.07 15.51 0.78
N ILE A 20 5.36 14.38 0.80
CA ILE A 20 5.97 13.05 0.84
C ILE A 20 6.45 12.70 -0.57
N LEU A 21 7.75 12.48 -0.73
CA LEU A 21 8.37 12.20 -2.02
C LEU A 21 9.62 11.32 -1.87
N LEU A 22 9.98 10.64 -2.96
CA LEU A 22 11.23 9.87 -3.04
C LEU A 22 12.39 10.78 -3.46
N ILE A 23 13.54 10.64 -2.79
CA ILE A 23 14.76 11.42 -3.07
C ILE A 23 15.97 10.49 -3.17
N HIS A 24 17.12 11.05 -3.59
CA HIS A 24 18.41 10.35 -3.69
C HIS A 24 18.27 9.04 -4.49
N ASP A 25 17.94 9.15 -5.77
CA ASP A 25 17.75 8.02 -6.69
C ASP A 25 16.75 6.97 -6.18
N ASN A 26 15.72 7.45 -5.46
CA ASN A 26 14.65 6.68 -4.84
C ASN A 26 15.10 5.72 -3.73
N THR A 27 16.23 5.99 -3.08
CA THR A 27 16.69 5.20 -1.92
C THR A 27 16.18 5.75 -0.60
N ARG A 28 15.48 6.89 -0.62
CA ARG A 28 15.01 7.57 0.59
C ARG A 28 13.62 8.13 0.38
N LEU A 29 12.77 7.97 1.40
CA LEU A 29 11.50 8.68 1.49
C LEU A 29 11.71 9.95 2.33
N ALA A 30 11.36 11.10 1.78
CA ALA A 30 11.38 12.38 2.49
C ALA A 30 9.97 12.91 2.67
N TYR A 31 9.74 13.62 3.76
CA TYR A 31 8.48 14.29 4.06
C TYR A 31 8.71 15.46 5.02
N PHE A 32 7.76 16.39 5.04
CA PHE A 32 7.75 17.51 5.98
C PHE A 32 6.86 17.19 7.19
N HIS A 33 7.42 17.33 8.40
CA HIS A 33 6.69 17.20 9.66
C HIS A 33 7.53 17.70 10.86
N PRO A 34 7.10 18.74 11.58
CA PRO A 34 7.26 20.18 11.29
C PRO A 34 8.66 20.63 10.78
N ASN A 35 9.60 19.70 10.59
CA ASN A 35 10.85 19.89 9.86
C ASN A 35 10.97 18.81 8.78
N TYR A 36 11.90 18.97 7.83
CA TYR A 36 12.19 17.91 6.87
C TYR A 36 12.74 16.67 7.56
N LYS A 37 12.07 15.53 7.33
CA LYS A 37 12.47 14.20 7.79
C LYS A 37 12.76 13.32 6.60
N ARG A 38 13.62 12.32 6.83
CA ARG A 38 14.06 11.36 5.83
C ARG A 38 14.06 9.98 6.47
N ILE A 39 13.57 9.01 5.72
CA ILE A 39 13.62 7.58 6.05
C ILE A 39 14.45 6.93 4.95
N ASP A 40 15.55 6.29 5.34
CA ASP A 40 16.30 5.42 4.44
C ASP A 40 15.44 4.19 4.12
N LEU A 41 15.34 3.87 2.84
CA LEU A 41 14.69 2.64 2.38
C LEU A 41 15.77 1.55 2.30
N ASP A 42 15.46 0.34 2.75
CA ASP A 42 16.38 -0.79 2.67
C ASP A 42 16.63 -1.26 1.23
N CYS A 43 15.91 -0.70 0.27
CA CYS A 43 15.97 -1.01 -1.16
C CYS A 43 15.70 0.25 -1.99
N ARG A 44 16.09 0.20 -3.26
CA ARG A 44 15.79 1.27 -4.23
C ARG A 44 14.34 1.15 -4.66
N ALA A 45 13.56 2.19 -4.43
CA ALA A 45 12.19 2.25 -4.90
C ALA A 45 12.12 2.54 -6.42
N GLU A 46 11.20 1.88 -7.09
CA GLU A 46 10.82 2.20 -8.47
C GLU A 46 9.98 3.48 -8.48
N SER A 47 8.95 3.53 -7.64
CA SER A 47 8.00 4.65 -7.59
C SER A 47 7.28 4.77 -6.24
N LEU A 48 6.71 5.95 -5.98
CA LEU A 48 5.75 6.18 -4.90
C LEU A 48 4.34 6.05 -5.48
N ILE A 49 3.62 5.00 -5.11
CA ILE A 49 2.26 4.73 -5.60
C ILE A 49 1.29 5.78 -5.03
N GLY A 50 1.37 6.02 -3.72
CA GLY A 50 0.45 6.94 -3.05
C GLY A 50 0.60 6.96 -1.54
N ILE A 51 -0.22 7.77 -0.89
CA ILE A 51 -0.26 7.94 0.57
C ILE A 51 -1.66 7.57 1.05
N THR A 52 -1.77 6.78 2.13
CA THR A 52 -3.09 6.37 2.63
C THR A 52 -3.91 7.55 3.17
N PRO A 53 -5.25 7.57 2.93
CA PRO A 53 -6.01 6.62 2.13
C PRO A 53 -5.75 6.78 0.63
N LEU A 54 -5.55 5.65 -0.06
CA LEU A 54 -5.25 5.60 -1.48
C LEU A 54 -6.50 5.84 -2.36
N SER A 55 -6.30 6.31 -3.59
CA SER A 55 -7.33 6.39 -4.64
C SER A 55 -7.59 5.02 -5.28
N GLU A 56 -8.63 4.94 -6.13
CA GLU A 56 -8.99 3.70 -6.82
C GLU A 56 -7.90 3.22 -7.77
N GLU A 57 -7.27 4.15 -8.49
CA GLU A 57 -6.16 3.89 -9.40
C GLU A 57 -4.95 3.33 -8.65
N GLN A 58 -4.68 3.88 -7.46
CA GLN A 58 -3.59 3.43 -6.60
C GLN A 58 -3.85 2.05 -6.00
N TRP A 59 -5.10 1.73 -5.62
CA TRP A 59 -5.44 0.36 -5.21
C TRP A 59 -5.15 -0.63 -6.33
N LYS A 60 -5.59 -0.31 -7.56
CA LYS A 60 -5.39 -1.15 -8.74
C LYS A 60 -3.91 -1.36 -9.05
N GLU A 61 -3.06 -0.38 -8.79
CA GLU A 61 -1.60 -0.53 -8.94
C GLU A 61 -1.01 -1.51 -7.92
N VAL A 62 -1.54 -1.53 -6.69
CA VAL A 62 -1.05 -2.44 -5.62
C VAL A 62 -1.55 -3.87 -5.79
N VAL A 63 -2.87 -4.06 -5.96
CA VAL A 63 -3.52 -5.39 -5.94
C VAL A 63 -3.95 -5.90 -7.31
N GLY A 64 -3.72 -5.12 -8.36
CA GLY A 64 -4.16 -5.39 -9.72
C GLY A 64 -5.50 -4.74 -10.05
N SER A 65 -5.69 -4.44 -11.35
CA SER A 65 -6.88 -3.77 -11.87
C SER A 65 -8.09 -4.68 -12.07
N HIS A 66 -7.87 -5.99 -12.11
CA HIS A 66 -8.89 -6.96 -12.46
C HIS A 66 -9.70 -7.38 -11.24
N THR A 67 -11.01 -7.39 -11.40
CA THR A 67 -11.90 -8.12 -10.49
C THR A 67 -11.50 -9.59 -10.52
N SER A 68 -11.08 -10.09 -9.37
CA SER A 68 -10.75 -11.51 -9.22
C SER A 68 -11.96 -12.29 -8.74
N SER A 69 -11.85 -13.61 -8.71
CA SER A 69 -12.90 -14.46 -8.18
C SER A 69 -12.38 -15.23 -6.97
N GLU A 70 -13.14 -15.23 -5.89
CA GLU A 70 -12.88 -16.07 -4.72
C GLU A 70 -13.96 -17.13 -4.57
N THR A 71 -13.55 -18.33 -4.14
CA THR A 71 -14.48 -19.44 -3.87
C THR A 71 -14.85 -19.43 -2.41
N MET A 72 -16.12 -19.17 -2.12
CA MET A 72 -16.69 -19.24 -0.78
C MET A 72 -17.55 -20.50 -0.66
N TYR A 73 -17.53 -21.17 0.49
CA TYR A 73 -18.32 -22.38 0.71
C TYR A 73 -19.51 -22.08 1.63
N CYS A 74 -20.72 -22.32 1.14
CA CYS A 74 -21.93 -22.38 1.97
C CYS A 74 -22.46 -23.82 1.91
N ASP A 75 -22.56 -24.50 3.05
CA ASP A 75 -22.99 -25.90 3.15
C ASP A 75 -22.28 -26.85 2.16
N ARG A 76 -20.95 -26.71 2.04
CA ARG A 76 -20.07 -27.45 1.10
C ARG A 76 -20.34 -27.17 -0.39
N THR A 77 -21.25 -26.27 -0.73
CA THR A 77 -21.46 -25.79 -2.10
C THR A 77 -20.53 -24.60 -2.38
N PRO A 78 -19.67 -24.67 -3.41
CA PRO A 78 -18.80 -23.55 -3.77
C PRO A 78 -19.57 -22.46 -4.51
N TYR A 79 -19.38 -21.21 -4.09
CA TYR A 79 -19.87 -20.00 -4.73
C TYR A 79 -18.69 -19.16 -5.18
N VAL A 80 -18.71 -18.72 -6.44
CA VAL A 80 -17.69 -17.85 -6.99
C VAL A 80 -18.18 -16.41 -6.85
N ILE A 81 -17.52 -15.62 -5.99
CA ILE A 81 -17.86 -14.21 -5.78
C ILE A 81 -16.83 -13.31 -6.44
N PRO A 82 -17.26 -12.23 -7.13
CA PRO A 82 -16.34 -11.23 -7.64
C PRO A 82 -15.77 -10.40 -6.48
N VAL A 83 -14.45 -10.24 -6.45
CA VAL A 83 -13.76 -9.41 -5.46
C VAL A 83 -13.16 -8.20 -6.16
N SER A 84 -13.59 -7.01 -5.75
CA SER A 84 -13.11 -5.75 -6.32
C SER A 84 -11.67 -5.43 -5.88
N PRO A 85 -10.91 -4.62 -6.62
CA PRO A 85 -9.61 -4.13 -6.17
C PRO A 85 -9.65 -3.42 -4.81
N LYS A 86 -10.76 -2.74 -4.49
CA LYS A 86 -10.96 -2.10 -3.18
C LYS A 86 -11.07 -3.13 -2.06
N ASP A 87 -11.85 -4.19 -2.26
CA ASP A 87 -12.01 -5.25 -1.25
C ASP A 87 -10.69 -5.98 -1.02
N ARG A 88 -9.97 -6.28 -2.10
CA ARG A 88 -8.60 -6.83 -2.01
C ARG A 88 -7.64 -5.93 -1.25
N TRP A 89 -7.69 -4.61 -1.47
CA TRP A 89 -6.88 -3.66 -0.71
C TRP A 89 -7.25 -3.64 0.78
N ASN A 90 -8.54 -3.74 1.12
CA ASN A 90 -8.99 -3.82 2.50
C ASN A 90 -8.52 -5.10 3.18
N ASP A 91 -8.64 -6.23 2.50
CA ASP A 91 -8.17 -7.52 3.01
C ASP A 91 -6.65 -7.50 3.16
N LEU A 92 -5.91 -6.97 2.18
CA LEU A 92 -4.47 -6.82 2.27
C LEU A 92 -4.03 -5.99 3.47
N GLN A 93 -4.67 -4.83 3.72
CA GLN A 93 -4.40 -4.02 4.90
C GLN A 93 -4.63 -4.81 6.20
N ARG A 94 -5.74 -5.54 6.30
CA ARG A 94 -6.06 -6.36 7.48
C ARG A 94 -5.06 -7.49 7.68
N HIS A 95 -4.78 -8.26 6.64
CA HIS A 95 -3.85 -9.39 6.68
C HIS A 95 -2.42 -8.96 7.01
N LYS A 96 -2.00 -7.78 6.57
CA LYS A 96 -0.68 -7.22 6.84
C LYS A 96 -0.60 -6.38 8.12
N GLY A 97 -1.73 -6.19 8.80
CA GLY A 97 -1.79 -5.46 10.07
C GLY A 97 -1.55 -3.96 9.94
N LEU A 98 -1.98 -3.34 8.83
CA LEU A 98 -1.93 -1.88 8.69
C LEU A 98 -2.98 -1.25 9.60
N ASP A 99 -2.53 -0.45 10.56
CA ASP A 99 -3.42 0.33 11.44
C ASP A 99 -4.14 1.42 10.64
N VAL A 100 -5.47 1.35 10.61
CA VAL A 100 -6.35 2.29 9.89
C VAL A 100 -6.25 3.74 10.40
N ASN A 101 -5.72 3.95 11.61
CA ASN A 101 -5.54 5.28 12.19
C ASN A 101 -4.17 5.90 11.86
N LYS A 102 -3.30 5.13 11.17
CA LYS A 102 -1.97 5.57 10.78
C LYS A 102 -1.90 5.90 9.30
N LYS A 103 -0.92 6.72 8.95
CA LYS A 103 -0.63 7.13 7.58
C LYS A 103 0.56 6.35 7.05
N TYR A 104 0.43 5.86 5.83
CA TYR A 104 1.48 5.08 5.17
C TYR A 104 1.76 5.65 3.79
N ALA A 105 3.05 5.75 3.45
CA ALA A 105 3.51 5.90 2.09
C ALA A 105 3.66 4.52 1.45
N ILE A 106 3.04 4.32 0.30
CA ILE A 106 3.01 3.06 -0.42
C ILE A 106 4.00 3.13 -1.56
N VAL A 107 5.05 2.31 -1.47
CA VAL A 107 6.24 2.39 -2.30
C VAL A 107 6.39 1.09 -3.09
N LYS A 108 6.65 1.21 -4.39
CA LYS A 108 6.95 0.10 -5.29
C LYS A 108 8.45 -0.09 -5.43
N ILE A 109 8.91 -1.33 -5.53
CA ILE A 109 10.31 -1.70 -5.76
C ILE A 109 10.40 -2.59 -7.02
N GLU A 110 11.61 -2.72 -7.58
CA GLU A 110 11.88 -3.62 -8.73
C GLU A 110 11.67 -5.10 -8.41
#